data_AF-A0A3B0LUV9-F1
#
_entry.id   AF-A0A3B0LUV9-F1
#
_cell.length_a   1.000
_cell.length_b   1.000
_cell.length_c   1.000
_cell.angle_alpha   90.00
_cell.angle_beta   90.00
_cell.angle_gamma   90.00
#
_symmetry.space_group_name_H-M   'P 1'
#
loop_
_entity.id
_entity.type
_entity.pdbx_description
1 polymer ?
#
loop_
_entity_poly.entity_id
_entity_poly.type
_entity_poly.pdbx_seq_one_letter_code
_entity_poly.pdbx_strand_id
1 'polypeptide(L)' 'MIGVDNPTMTKGDYKLQVGDMNNRSSLQFMAVKGTTLTQKQNDEMISALKAAFSKVSSN' A
#
# COMPACT_ATOMS: atom_id res chain seq x y z
N MET A 1 -1.08 5.99 17.40
CA MET A 1 0.01 5.60 16.47
C MET A 1 -0.51 4.46 15.61
N ILE A 2 -0.39 4.54 14.29
CA ILE A 2 -0.64 3.35 13.44
C ILE A 2 0.61 2.48 13.60
N GLY A 3 0.47 1.34 14.27
CA GLY A 3 1.57 0.44 14.64
C GLY A 3 2.12 -0.31 13.44
N VAL A 4 2.74 0.41 12.52
CA VAL A 4 3.38 -0.13 11.32
C VAL A 4 4.82 0.30 11.39
N ASP A 5 5.72 -0.68 11.47
CA ASP A 5 7.16 -0.46 11.36
C ASP A 5 7.44 0.41 10.13
N ASN A 6 8.28 1.43 10.28
CA ASN A 6 8.60 2.38 9.22
C ASN A 6 8.86 1.62 7.91
N PRO A 7 7.97 1.73 6.90
CA PRO A 7 8.11 0.95 5.69
C PRO A 7 9.44 1.29 5.03
N THR A 8 10.12 0.28 4.49
CA THR A 8 11.41 0.44 3.79
C THR A 8 11.28 1.17 2.45
N MET A 9 10.10 1.70 2.15
CA MET A 9 9.85 2.52 0.98
C MET A 9 10.50 3.89 1.13
N THR A 10 11.22 4.28 0.08
CA THR A 10 11.80 5.62 -0.04
C THR A 10 10.71 6.67 -0.09
N LYS A 11 10.89 7.79 0.61
CA LYS A 11 9.98 8.94 0.44
C LYS A 11 10.07 9.44 -1.00
N GLY A 12 8.92 9.64 -1.64
CA GLY A 12 8.85 10.13 -3.00
C GLY A 12 7.45 10.01 -3.58
N ASP A 13 7.32 10.37 -4.85
CA ASP A 13 6.07 10.24 -5.58
C ASP A 13 5.87 8.78 -6.03
N TYR A 14 4.63 8.31 -5.92
CA TYR A 14 4.25 6.97 -6.34
C TYR A 14 2.99 7.05 -7.19
N LYS A 15 2.95 6.24 -8.24
CA LYS A 15 1.72 5.98 -8.98
C LYS A 15 1.00 4.82 -8.30
N LEU A 16 -0.28 5.03 -7.98
CA LEU A 16 -1.17 3.99 -7.50
C LEU A 16 -2.14 3.65 -8.63
N GLN A 17 -2.04 2.44 -9.16
CA GLN A 17 -3.05 1.89 -10.04
C GLN A 17 -4.11 1.19 -9.22
N VAL A 18 -5.38 1.47 -9.52
CA VAL A 18 -6.54 0.84 -8.89
C VAL A 18 -7.32 0.12 -9.98
N GLY A 19 -7.48 -1.19 -9.85
CA GLY A 19 -8.29 -1.99 -10.75
C GLY A 19 -9.48 -2.58 -10.03
N ASP A 20 -10.66 -2.49 -10.65
CA ASP A 20 -11.85 -3.18 -10.16
C ASP A 20 -11.73 -4.69 -10.40
N MET A 21 -12.02 -5.48 -9.36
CA MET A 21 -12.06 -6.93 -9.41
C MET A 21 -13.36 -7.42 -8.75
N ASN A 22 -14.49 -6.85 -9.19
CA ASN A 22 -15.84 -7.21 -8.77
C ASN A 22 -16.08 -7.06 -7.25
N ASN A 23 -15.79 -8.10 -6.46
CA ASN A 23 -15.90 -8.05 -4.99
C ASN A 23 -14.59 -7.63 -4.29
N ARG A 24 -13.53 -7.36 -5.06
CA ARG A 24 -12.21 -6.94 -4.57
C ARG A 24 -11.73 -5.77 -5.40
N SER A 25 -10.80 -4.99 -4.84
CA SER A 25 -10.03 -3.99 -5.58
C SER A 25 -8.57 -4.42 -5.62
N SER A 26 -7.95 -4.32 -6.79
CA SER A 26 -6.50 -4.47 -6.94
C SER A 26 -5.83 -3.11 -6.75
N LEU A 27 -4.76 -3.09 -5.95
CA LEU A 27 -3.94 -1.91 -5.70
C LEU A 27 -2.51 -2.23 -6.10
N GLN A 28 -1.98 -1.52 -7.10
CA GLN A 28 -0.59 -1.67 -7.52
C GLN A 28 0.17 -0.36 -7.36
N PHE A 29 1.22 -0.40 -6.55
CA PHE A 29 2.11 0.73 -6.32
C PHE A 29 3.31 0.66 -7.26
N MET A 30 3.62 1.79 -7.88
CA MET A 30 4.77 1.94 -8.77
C MET A 30 5.54 3.20 -8.41
N ALA A 31 6.86 3.09 -8.33
CA ALA A 31 7.70 4.28 -8.23
C ALA A 31 7.60 5.11 -9.52
N VAL A 32 7.82 6.43 -9.45
CA VAL A 32 7.81 7.32 -10.66
C VAL A 32 8.73 6.80 -11.76
N LYS A 33 9.81 6.11 -11.38
CA LYS A 33 10.78 5.50 -12.30
C LYS A 33 10.21 4.30 -13.09
N GLY A 34 8.95 3.94 -12.89
CA GLY A 34 8.28 2.80 -13.53
C GLY A 34 8.56 1.46 -12.88
N THR A 35 9.38 1.42 -11.83
CA THR A 35 9.71 0.19 -11.11
C THR A 35 8.58 -0.19 -10.17
N THR A 36 8.14 -1.44 -10.25
CA THR A 36 7.24 -2.04 -9.26
C THR A 36 7.95 -2.22 -7.93
N LEU A 37 7.19 -2.28 -6.85
CA LEU A 37 7.76 -2.58 -5.54
C LEU A 37 8.33 -4.00 -5.49
N THR A 38 9.35 -4.18 -4.66
CA THR A 38 9.80 -5.52 -4.30
C THR A 38 8.72 -6.23 -3.48
N GLN A 39 8.75 -7.57 -3.44
CA GLN A 39 7.78 -8.36 -2.67
C GLN A 39 7.75 -7.92 -1.19
N LYS A 40 8.91 -7.71 -0.58
CA LYS A 40 9.02 -7.25 0.80
C LYS A 40 8.31 -5.92 1.04
N GLN A 41 8.51 -4.95 0.15
CA GLN A 41 7.85 -3.63 0.22
C GLN A 41 6.33 -3.75 0.02
N ASN A 42 5.89 -4.66 -0.84
CA ASN A 42 4.47 -4.95 -1.02
C ASN A 42 3.83 -5.53 0.25
N ASP A 43 4.50 -6.47 0.91
CA ASP A 43 4.03 -7.06 2.16
C ASP A 43 3.95 -6.02 3.31
N GLU A 44 4.94 -5.12 3.38
CA GLU A 44 4.93 -3.97 4.30
C GLU A 44 3.75 -3.04 4.04
N MET A 45 3.46 -2.73 2.77
CA MET A 45 2.28 -1.92 2.39
C MET A 45 0.96 -2.60 2.72
N ILE A 46 0.86 -3.92 2.56
CA ILE A 46 -0.34 -4.67 2.97
C ILE A 46 -0.58 -4.51 4.48
N SER A 47 0.48 -4.62 5.30
CA SER A 47 0.38 -4.40 6.74
C SER A 47 -0.05 -2.96 7.08
N ALA A 48 0.56 -1.98 6.40
CA ALA A 48 0.23 -0.57 6.55
C ALA A 48 -1.24 -0.26 6.22
N LEU A 49 -1.70 -0.74 5.06
CA LEU A 49 -3.06 -0.55 4.59
C LEU A 49 -4.06 -1.28 5.49
N LYS A 50 -3.77 -2.51 5.93
CA LYS A 50 -4.62 -3.23 6.90
C LYS A 50 -4.80 -2.45 8.19
N ALA A 51 -3.72 -1.92 8.76
CA ALA A 51 -3.77 -1.11 9.98
C ALA A 51 -4.46 0.25 9.78
N ALA A 52 -4.33 0.84 8.59
CA ALA A 52 -5.03 2.08 8.25
C ALA A 52 -6.55 1.83 8.09
N PHE A 53 -6.94 0.85 7.28
CA PHE A 53 -8.36 0.55 7.01
C PHE A 53 -9.10 -0.08 8.19
N SER A 54 -8.42 -0.85 9.05
CA SER A 54 -9.03 -1.36 10.29
C SER A 54 -9.47 -0.22 11.21
N LYS A 55 -8.80 0.94 11.13
CA LYS A 55 -9.17 2.15 11.87
C LYS A 55 -10.33 2.92 11.23
N VAL A 56 -10.52 2.82 9.92
CA VAL A 56 -11.61 3.52 9.18
C VAL A 56 -12.98 2.91 9.50
N SER A 57 -13.02 1.62 9.87
CA SER A 57 -14.27 0.91 10.22
C SER A 57 -14.82 1.23 11.62
N SER A 58 -14.12 2.03 12.43
CA SER A 58 -14.63 2.56 13.70
C SER A 58 -15.14 3.99 13.50
N ASN A 59 -16.31 4.13 12.89
CA ASN A 59 -17.17 5.31 13.00
C ASN A 59 -18.57 4.86 13.42
#